data_AF-A0A661RM55-F1
#
_entry.id   AF-A0A661RM55-F1
#
_cell.length_a   1.000
_cell.length_b   1.000
_cell.length_c   1.000
_cell.angle_alpha   90.00
_cell.angle_beta   90.00
_cell.angle_gamma   90.00
#
_symmetry.space_group_name_H-M   'P 1'
#
loop_
_entity.id
_entity.type
_entity.pdbx_description
1 polymer ?
#
loop_
_entity_poly.entity_id
_entity_poly.type
_entity_poly.pdbx_seq_one_letter_code
_entity_poly.pdbx_strand_id
1 'polypeptide(L)'
;MKRTKITDKITYVEPNSMANFSSCAGIIVQSKNKVMIDMNMGAKETPGLIEQEKPDAVILTHYHLDHSIWTRHVNTFSDAVIFIPEAEAPYLTSLDFFIEHTAGPSSIAEKWKAFTVNMGYKPLDRYECYNELTTFKDMAPEVVLVATPGHSPSHTSFYFPDEKIIQRLEAGMTKQEIIRQGVFFLNKEKVSEPMSFFLNMWDTNMYNHHEALIKEGGLMAFFPEIKPMLKLF
;
A
#
# COMPACT_ATOMS: atom_id res chain seq x y z
N MET A 1 9.91 -1.14 -16.37
CA MET A 1 9.55 -0.48 -15.10
C MET A 1 10.63 0.52 -14.67
N LYS A 2 10.28 1.54 -13.88
CA LYS A 2 11.22 2.46 -13.23
C LYS A 2 11.28 2.18 -11.72
N ARG A 3 12.46 2.32 -11.14
CA ARG A 3 12.72 2.10 -9.72
C ARG A 3 13.31 3.37 -9.12
N THR A 4 12.70 3.84 -8.04
CA THR A 4 13.15 5.03 -7.31
C THR A 4 13.44 4.60 -5.88
N LYS A 5 14.72 4.66 -5.51
CA LYS A 5 15.15 4.42 -4.13
C LYS A 5 14.64 5.58 -3.27
N ILE A 6 13.79 5.29 -2.29
CA ILE A 6 13.25 6.27 -1.33
C ILE A 6 14.19 6.34 -0.13
N THR A 7 14.53 5.19 0.43
CA THR A 7 15.53 5.02 1.49
C THR A 7 16.41 3.81 1.22
N ASP A 8 17.33 3.49 2.14
CA ASP A 8 18.11 2.25 2.08
C ASP A 8 17.24 0.98 2.17
N LYS A 9 16.03 1.09 2.71
CA LYS A 9 15.10 -0.03 2.87
C LYS A 9 13.88 0.04 1.95
N ILE A 10 13.53 1.22 1.46
CA ILE A 10 12.27 1.44 0.72
C ILE A 10 12.59 1.80 -0.73
N THR A 11 12.04 1.02 -1.66
CA THR A 11 12.11 1.29 -3.10
C THR A 11 10.71 1.41 -3.67
N TYR A 12 10.41 2.54 -4.29
CA TYR A 12 9.20 2.70 -5.08
C TYR A 12 9.43 2.15 -6.49
N VAL A 13 8.50 1.34 -6.99
CA VAL A 13 8.56 0.75 -8.32
C VAL A 13 7.30 1.14 -9.07
N GLU A 14 7.49 1.67 -10.28
CA GLU A 14 6.41 2.14 -11.13
C GLU A 14 6.49 1.47 -12.52
N PRO A 15 5.36 1.18 -13.16
CA PRO A 15 5.34 0.70 -14.53
C PRO A 15 5.90 1.80 -15.47
N ASN A 16 6.38 1.42 -16.65
CA ASN A 16 6.85 2.40 -17.64
C ASN A 16 5.74 3.35 -18.13
N SER A 17 4.48 2.96 -17.92
CA SER A 17 3.30 3.76 -18.23
C SER A 17 2.17 3.40 -17.28
N MET A 18 1.53 4.43 -16.71
CA MET A 18 0.29 4.30 -15.93
C MET A 18 -0.97 4.37 -16.82
N ALA A 19 -0.82 4.42 -18.15
CA ALA A 19 -1.95 4.52 -19.07
C ALA A 19 -2.81 3.23 -19.11
N ASN A 20 -2.30 2.14 -18.54
CA ASN A 20 -3.00 0.87 -18.46
C ASN A 20 -3.71 0.76 -17.10
N PHE A 21 -5.02 0.63 -17.11
CA PHE A 21 -5.85 0.39 -15.91
C PHE A 21 -5.49 -0.93 -15.18
N SER A 22 -4.67 -1.79 -15.78
CA SER A 22 -4.13 -3.00 -15.15
C SER A 22 -2.75 -2.80 -14.55
N SER A 23 -2.35 -1.57 -14.24
CA SER A 23 -1.03 -1.30 -13.66
C SER A 23 -1.10 -0.33 -12.50
N CYS A 24 -0.43 -0.69 -11.42
CA CYS A 24 -0.32 0.08 -10.20
C CYS A 24 1.14 0.05 -9.74
N ALA A 25 1.64 1.22 -9.38
CA ALA A 25 2.93 1.33 -8.74
C ALA A 25 2.83 0.89 -7.29
N GLY A 26 3.96 0.56 -6.68
CA GLY A 26 3.98 0.37 -5.24
C GLY A 26 5.37 0.23 -4.70
N ILE A 27 5.49 -0.42 -3.54
CA ILE A 27 6.67 -0.29 -2.70
C ILE A 27 7.26 -1.65 -2.38
N ILE A 28 8.58 -1.76 -2.50
CA ILE A 28 9.38 -2.85 -1.95
C ILE A 28 10.01 -2.35 -0.66
N VAL A 29 9.75 -3.08 0.43
CA VAL A 29 10.36 -2.86 1.75
C VAL A 29 11.34 -3.98 2.02
N GLN A 30 12.62 -3.64 2.08
CA GLN A 30 13.71 -4.52 2.47
C GLN A 30 13.89 -4.45 3.99
N SER A 31 13.19 -5.32 4.72
CA SER A 31 13.27 -5.42 6.18
C SER A 31 13.84 -6.77 6.61
N LYS A 32 13.44 -7.28 7.79
CA LYS A 32 13.70 -8.66 8.24
C LYS A 32 13.23 -9.65 7.17
N ASN A 33 12.06 -9.37 6.61
CA ASN A 33 11.51 -9.99 5.41
C ASN A 33 11.42 -8.96 4.29
N LYS A 34 11.51 -9.44 3.04
CA LYS A 34 11.21 -8.62 1.88
C LYS A 34 9.71 -8.59 1.66
N VAL A 35 9.13 -7.40 1.74
CA VAL A 35 7.69 -7.17 1.59
C VAL A 35 7.41 -6.32 0.35
N MET A 36 6.41 -6.72 -0.44
CA MET A 36 5.90 -5.90 -1.55
C MET A 36 4.49 -5.40 -1.21
N ILE A 37 4.28 -4.10 -1.26
CA ILE A 37 3.00 -3.45 -0.95
C ILE A 37 2.46 -2.86 -2.24
N ASP A 38 1.39 -3.48 -2.76
CA ASP A 38 0.85 -3.27 -4.12
C ASP A 38 1.95 -3.34 -5.21
N MET A 39 1.80 -4.17 -6.24
CA MET A 39 2.87 -4.22 -7.25
C MET A 39 2.44 -4.78 -8.59
N ASN A 40 1.40 -4.19 -9.15
CA ASN A 40 0.91 -4.61 -10.44
C ASN A 40 1.65 -3.89 -11.58
N MET A 41 2.73 -4.48 -12.09
CA MET A 41 3.45 -3.94 -13.26
C MET A 41 2.78 -4.33 -14.60
N GLY A 42 1.56 -4.89 -14.55
CA GLY A 42 0.87 -5.50 -15.67
C GLY A 42 1.27 -6.95 -15.90
N ALA A 43 0.46 -7.67 -16.69
CA ALA A 43 0.54 -9.13 -16.84
C ALA A 43 1.88 -9.66 -17.39
N LYS A 44 2.61 -8.82 -18.16
CA LYS A 44 3.91 -9.20 -18.75
C LYS A 44 5.08 -9.04 -17.78
N GLU A 45 5.10 -7.96 -17.00
CA GLU A 45 6.26 -7.57 -16.19
C GLU A 45 6.17 -8.12 -14.76
N THR A 46 4.96 -8.28 -14.21
CA THR A 46 4.76 -8.68 -12.82
C THR A 46 5.34 -10.06 -12.49
N PRO A 47 5.18 -11.11 -13.32
CA PRO A 47 5.80 -12.42 -13.04
C PRO A 47 7.32 -12.34 -12.88
N GLY A 48 8.01 -11.69 -13.82
CA GLY A 48 9.47 -11.55 -13.75
C GLY A 48 9.93 -10.70 -12.57
N LEU A 49 9.14 -9.69 -12.17
CA LEU A 49 9.43 -8.92 -10.95
C LEU A 49 9.32 -9.79 -9.70
N ILE A 50 8.29 -10.64 -9.59
CA ILE A 50 8.10 -11.54 -8.45
C ILE A 50 9.25 -12.55 -8.37
N GLU A 51 9.63 -13.17 -9.49
CA GLU A 51 10.75 -14.13 -9.55
C GLU A 51 12.10 -13.49 -9.22
N GLN A 52 12.30 -12.23 -9.66
CA GLN A 52 13.51 -11.47 -9.37
C GLN A 52 13.59 -11.06 -7.90
N GLU A 53 12.50 -10.53 -7.35
CA GLU A 53 12.49 -9.98 -6.00
C GLU A 53 12.40 -11.07 -4.94
N LYS A 54 11.68 -12.15 -5.21
CA LYS A 54 11.42 -13.24 -4.24
C LYS A 54 10.94 -12.67 -2.90
N PRO A 55 9.79 -11.96 -2.88
CA PRO A 55 9.25 -11.45 -1.63
C PRO A 55 8.90 -12.62 -0.69
N ASP A 56 9.05 -12.40 0.60
CA ASP A 56 8.54 -13.32 1.62
C ASP A 56 7.05 -13.09 1.87
N ALA A 57 6.60 -11.84 1.69
CA ALA A 57 5.21 -11.44 1.84
C ALA A 57 4.83 -10.36 0.83
N VAL A 58 3.56 -10.37 0.45
CA VAL A 58 2.93 -9.28 -0.31
C VAL A 58 1.74 -8.77 0.48
N ILE A 59 1.48 -7.47 0.41
CA ILE A 59 0.38 -6.84 1.13
C ILE A 59 -0.43 -6.01 0.14
N LEU A 60 -1.75 -6.19 0.14
CA LEU A 60 -2.68 -5.37 -0.63
C LEU A 60 -3.20 -4.21 0.21
N THR A 61 -3.27 -3.01 -0.36
CA THR A 61 -3.96 -1.87 0.28
C THR A 61 -5.48 -2.05 0.27
N HIS A 62 -6.03 -2.50 -0.87
CA HIS A 62 -7.45 -2.69 -1.10
C HIS A 62 -7.77 -3.55 -2.34
N TYR A 63 -9.05 -3.81 -2.60
CA TYR A 63 -9.55 -4.82 -3.52
C TYR A 63 -9.57 -4.43 -4.99
N HIS A 64 -9.40 -3.15 -5.32
CA HIS A 64 -9.53 -2.68 -6.70
C HIS A 64 -8.61 -3.44 -7.66
N LEU A 65 -9.09 -3.65 -8.89
CA LEU A 65 -8.47 -4.61 -9.81
C LEU A 65 -7.03 -4.23 -10.17
N ASP A 66 -6.73 -2.95 -10.31
CA ASP A 66 -5.38 -2.45 -10.54
C ASP A 66 -4.42 -2.80 -9.40
N HIS A 67 -4.92 -2.89 -8.16
CA HIS A 67 -4.14 -3.28 -6.98
C HIS A 67 -4.15 -4.78 -6.70
N SER A 68 -5.21 -5.50 -7.04
CA SER A 68 -5.41 -6.87 -6.55
C SER A 68 -5.09 -7.97 -7.55
N ILE A 69 -5.30 -7.74 -8.85
CA ILE A 69 -5.27 -8.83 -9.84
C ILE A 69 -3.90 -9.50 -9.99
N TRP A 70 -2.82 -8.83 -9.59
CA TRP A 70 -1.47 -9.37 -9.68
C TRP A 70 -1.18 -10.46 -8.65
N THR A 71 -1.97 -10.56 -7.57
CA THR A 71 -1.83 -11.59 -6.53
C THR A 71 -1.91 -13.02 -7.08
N ARG A 72 -2.64 -13.24 -8.19
CA ARG A 72 -2.64 -14.51 -8.93
C ARG A 72 -1.24 -14.94 -9.38
N HIS A 73 -0.38 -13.98 -9.71
CA HIS A 73 0.99 -14.22 -10.13
C HIS A 73 1.84 -14.60 -8.91
N VAL A 74 1.55 -14.05 -7.74
CA VAL A 74 2.22 -14.43 -6.49
C VAL A 74 1.99 -15.92 -6.21
N ASN A 75 0.74 -16.39 -6.28
CA ASN A 75 0.40 -17.82 -6.13
C ASN A 75 1.06 -18.75 -7.17
N THR A 76 1.47 -18.21 -8.32
CA THR A 76 2.06 -19.01 -9.41
C THR A 76 3.59 -19.00 -9.39
N PHE A 77 4.18 -17.86 -9.03
CA PHE A 77 5.62 -17.58 -9.22
C PHE A 77 6.38 -17.37 -7.90
N SER A 78 5.72 -17.50 -6.74
CA SER A 78 6.33 -17.36 -5.43
C SER A 78 5.61 -18.18 -4.36
N ASP A 79 6.28 -18.38 -3.22
CA ASP A 79 5.71 -18.93 -1.99
C ASP A 79 5.34 -17.84 -0.98
N ALA A 80 5.40 -16.56 -1.38
CA ALA A 80 5.11 -15.42 -0.52
C ALA A 80 3.71 -15.50 0.10
N VAL A 81 3.59 -15.10 1.37
CA VAL A 81 2.29 -14.96 2.02
C VAL A 81 1.57 -13.73 1.47
N ILE A 82 0.30 -13.88 1.08
CA ILE A 82 -0.53 -12.79 0.58
C ILE A 82 -1.38 -12.24 1.72
N PHE A 83 -1.12 -11.01 2.14
CA PHE A 83 -1.88 -10.30 3.16
C PHE A 83 -2.93 -9.39 2.52
N ILE A 84 -4.19 -9.53 2.91
CA ILE A 84 -5.31 -8.74 2.39
C ILE A 84 -6.13 -8.12 3.54
N PRO A 85 -6.79 -6.96 3.34
CA PRO A 85 -7.66 -6.40 4.38
C PRO A 85 -8.83 -7.35 4.67
N GLU A 86 -9.10 -7.61 5.95
CA GLU A 86 -10.10 -8.61 6.39
C GLU A 86 -11.49 -8.33 5.81
N ALA A 87 -11.99 -7.10 5.89
CA ALA A 87 -13.31 -6.77 5.36
C ALA A 87 -13.38 -6.74 3.83
N GLU A 88 -12.24 -6.82 3.15
CA GLU A 88 -12.16 -6.84 1.70
C GLU A 88 -11.95 -8.24 1.11
N ALA A 89 -11.72 -9.24 1.97
CA ALA A 89 -11.56 -10.62 1.56
C ALA A 89 -12.68 -11.13 0.64
N PRO A 90 -13.98 -10.83 0.85
CA PRO A 90 -15.04 -11.30 -0.06
C PRO A 90 -14.90 -10.78 -1.50
N TYR A 91 -14.40 -9.55 -1.69
CA TYR A 91 -14.14 -8.99 -3.03
C TYR A 91 -13.00 -9.72 -3.75
N LEU A 92 -12.07 -10.31 -3.00
CA LEU A 92 -10.86 -10.95 -3.51
C LEU A 92 -11.01 -12.47 -3.67
N THR A 93 -12.03 -13.05 -3.03
CA THR A 93 -12.25 -14.50 -2.96
C THR A 93 -13.54 -14.95 -3.66
N SER A 94 -14.37 -14.02 -4.13
CA SER A 94 -15.60 -14.33 -4.87
C SER A 94 -15.83 -13.33 -6.00
N LEU A 95 -15.78 -13.84 -7.24
CA LEU A 95 -16.11 -13.04 -8.42
C LEU A 95 -17.55 -12.52 -8.33
N ASP A 96 -18.50 -13.35 -7.89
CA ASP A 96 -19.90 -12.94 -7.83
C ASP A 96 -20.10 -11.85 -6.77
N PHE A 97 -19.44 -11.96 -5.60
CA PHE A 97 -19.47 -10.90 -4.59
C PHE A 97 -18.87 -9.59 -5.14
N PHE A 98 -17.71 -9.68 -5.80
CA PHE A 98 -17.07 -8.53 -6.42
C PHE A 98 -18.02 -7.85 -7.42
N ILE A 99 -18.66 -8.61 -8.31
CA ILE A 99 -19.59 -8.04 -9.30
C ILE A 99 -20.80 -7.41 -8.62
N GLU A 100 -21.46 -8.12 -7.71
CA GLU A 100 -22.65 -7.64 -6.99
C GLU A 100 -22.40 -6.33 -6.22
N HIS A 101 -21.22 -6.18 -5.62
CA HIS A 101 -20.88 -5.04 -4.76
C HIS A 101 -20.10 -3.93 -5.47
N THR A 102 -19.97 -4.00 -6.80
CA THR A 102 -19.33 -2.96 -7.62
C THR A 102 -20.31 -2.44 -8.68
N ALA A 103 -20.14 -2.82 -9.96
CA ALA A 103 -21.00 -2.38 -11.05
C ALA A 103 -22.14 -3.36 -11.37
N GLY A 104 -22.30 -4.45 -10.61
CA GLY A 104 -23.41 -5.41 -10.74
C GLY A 104 -24.82 -4.80 -10.59
N PRO A 105 -25.06 -3.82 -9.70
CA PRO A 105 -26.36 -3.16 -9.59
C PRO A 105 -26.68 -2.22 -10.76
N SER A 106 -25.77 -2.05 -11.72
CA SER A 106 -25.93 -1.17 -12.87
C SER A 106 -26.26 -1.96 -14.15
N SER A 107 -26.71 -1.25 -15.19
CA SER A 107 -27.03 -1.85 -16.50
C SER A 107 -25.83 -2.43 -17.25
N ILE A 108 -24.62 -2.30 -16.72
CA ILE A 108 -23.38 -2.79 -17.32
C ILE A 108 -22.83 -4.06 -16.64
N ALA A 109 -23.56 -4.70 -15.74
CA ALA A 109 -23.12 -5.86 -14.95
C ALA A 109 -22.40 -6.95 -15.78
N GLU A 110 -23.00 -7.39 -16.89
CA GLU A 110 -22.39 -8.42 -17.76
C GLU A 110 -21.10 -7.94 -18.44
N LYS A 111 -21.07 -6.69 -18.91
CA LYS A 111 -19.85 -6.09 -19.48
C LYS A 111 -18.76 -5.96 -18.42
N TRP A 112 -19.14 -5.63 -17.19
CA TRP A 112 -18.24 -5.54 -16.06
C TRP A 112 -17.67 -6.89 -15.67
N LYS A 113 -18.51 -7.94 -15.61
CA LYS A 113 -18.06 -9.32 -15.37
C LYS A 113 -17.08 -9.78 -16.45
N ALA A 114 -17.40 -9.55 -17.72
CA ALA A 114 -16.51 -9.88 -18.83
C ALA A 114 -15.17 -9.11 -18.74
N PHE A 115 -15.22 -7.81 -18.43
CA PHE A 115 -14.01 -7.00 -18.24
C PHE A 115 -13.15 -7.53 -17.09
N THR A 116 -13.73 -7.80 -15.92
CA THR A 116 -13.03 -8.32 -14.74
C THR A 116 -12.36 -9.68 -15.00
N VAL A 117 -13.06 -10.57 -15.71
CA VAL A 117 -12.48 -11.87 -16.14
C VAL A 117 -11.35 -11.67 -17.16
N ASN A 118 -11.52 -10.77 -18.14
CA ASN A 118 -10.48 -10.48 -19.13
C ASN A 118 -9.23 -9.81 -18.52
N MET A 119 -9.40 -9.04 -17.45
CA MET A 119 -8.31 -8.51 -16.64
C MET A 119 -7.57 -9.61 -15.88
N GLY A 120 -8.12 -10.83 -15.86
CA GLY A 120 -7.55 -12.04 -15.27
C GLY A 120 -7.86 -12.20 -13.78
N TYR A 121 -8.98 -11.64 -13.30
CA TYR A 121 -9.43 -11.90 -11.93
C TYR A 121 -9.49 -13.40 -11.67
N LYS A 122 -8.92 -13.83 -10.55
CA LYS A 122 -9.03 -15.19 -10.03
C LYS A 122 -9.27 -15.09 -8.53
N PRO A 123 -10.31 -15.76 -8.00
CA PRO A 123 -10.49 -15.88 -6.56
C PRO A 123 -9.21 -16.32 -5.86
N LEU A 124 -8.84 -15.63 -4.79
CA LEU A 124 -7.75 -16.04 -3.92
C LEU A 124 -8.16 -17.22 -3.05
N ASP A 125 -7.27 -18.21 -2.96
CA ASP A 125 -7.42 -19.43 -2.17
C ASP A 125 -6.36 -19.56 -1.06
N ARG A 126 -5.24 -18.83 -1.19
CA ARG A 126 -4.15 -18.76 -0.22
C ARG A 126 -3.89 -17.30 0.14
N TYR A 127 -4.24 -16.93 1.36
CA TYR A 127 -4.03 -15.59 1.90
C TYR A 127 -4.12 -15.60 3.43
N GLU A 128 -3.64 -14.53 4.03
CA GLU A 128 -3.91 -14.16 5.42
C GLU A 128 -4.61 -12.80 5.44
N CYS A 129 -5.50 -12.63 6.41
CA CYS A 129 -6.18 -11.34 6.61
C CYS A 129 -5.40 -10.48 7.59
N TYR A 130 -5.46 -9.17 7.39
CA TYR A 130 -5.04 -8.19 8.38
C TYR A 130 -6.15 -7.17 8.65
N ASN A 131 -6.07 -6.53 9.81
CA ASN A 131 -6.95 -5.45 10.25
C ASN A 131 -6.17 -4.44 11.12
N GLU A 132 -6.85 -3.49 11.74
CA GLU A 132 -6.25 -2.43 12.56
C GLU A 132 -5.50 -2.93 13.81
N LEU A 133 -5.74 -4.18 14.23
CA LEU A 133 -5.05 -4.82 15.34
C LEU A 133 -3.81 -5.61 14.89
N THR A 134 -3.64 -5.80 13.58
CA THR A 134 -2.54 -6.56 13.02
C THR A 134 -1.26 -5.73 13.05
N THR A 135 -0.15 -6.36 13.45
CA THR A 135 1.17 -5.74 13.40
C THR A 135 2.13 -6.59 12.59
N PHE A 136 2.95 -5.92 11.77
CA PHE A 136 4.02 -6.55 11.00
C PHE A 136 5.39 -6.44 11.68
N LYS A 137 5.46 -6.16 13.00
CA LYS A 137 6.72 -5.99 13.77
C LYS A 137 7.73 -7.15 13.60
N ASP A 138 7.25 -8.36 13.36
CA ASP A 138 8.10 -9.54 13.20
C ASP A 138 8.65 -9.71 11.78
N MET A 139 7.98 -9.19 10.76
CA MET A 139 8.39 -9.28 9.35
C MET A 139 8.98 -7.96 8.78
N ALA A 140 8.34 -6.84 9.12
CA ALA A 140 8.62 -5.50 8.62
C ALA A 140 8.22 -4.45 9.67
N PRO A 141 9.00 -4.28 10.75
CA PRO A 141 8.72 -3.31 11.82
C PRO A 141 8.61 -1.85 11.36
N GLU A 142 9.12 -1.53 10.18
CA GLU A 142 8.98 -0.22 9.56
C GLU A 142 7.57 0.01 9.01
N VAL A 143 6.77 -1.03 8.81
CA VAL A 143 5.42 -0.95 8.23
C VAL A 143 4.39 -0.89 9.35
N VAL A 144 3.75 0.26 9.49
CA VAL A 144 2.60 0.48 10.38
C VAL A 144 1.33 0.59 9.54
N LEU A 145 0.31 -0.19 9.89
CA LEU A 145 -0.97 -0.15 9.21
C LEU A 145 -1.80 1.01 9.74
N VAL A 146 -2.40 1.77 8.84
CA VAL A 146 -3.31 2.87 9.16
C VAL A 146 -4.60 2.65 8.39
N ALA A 147 -5.68 2.33 9.10
CA ALA A 147 -7.00 2.23 8.49
C ALA A 147 -7.40 3.58 7.89
N THR A 148 -7.68 3.60 6.59
CA THR A 148 -8.12 4.79 5.85
C THR A 148 -9.36 4.50 5.02
N PRO A 149 -10.46 4.00 5.64
CA PRO A 149 -11.66 3.60 4.92
C PRO A 149 -12.34 4.80 4.24
N GLY A 150 -13.11 4.52 3.19
CA GLY A 150 -13.91 5.52 2.47
C GLY A 150 -13.87 5.30 0.96
N HIS A 151 -12.67 5.17 0.39
CA HIS A 151 -12.47 4.77 -1.01
C HIS A 151 -12.87 3.32 -1.24
N SER A 152 -12.54 2.45 -0.27
CA SER A 152 -13.04 1.09 -0.14
C SER A 152 -13.30 0.77 1.34
N PRO A 153 -14.02 -0.33 1.66
CA PRO A 153 -14.49 -0.61 3.03
C PRO A 153 -13.39 -0.74 4.08
N SER A 154 -12.21 -1.26 3.71
CA SER A 154 -11.06 -1.37 4.61
C SER A 154 -9.76 -1.03 3.90
N HIS A 155 -9.81 0.03 3.09
CA HIS A 155 -8.61 0.62 2.52
C HIS A 155 -7.60 0.89 3.64
N THR A 156 -6.37 0.42 3.45
CA THR A 156 -5.30 0.60 4.42
C THR A 156 -4.13 1.35 3.81
N SER A 157 -3.71 2.40 4.50
CA SER A 157 -2.48 3.12 4.23
C SER A 157 -1.34 2.53 5.05
N PHE A 158 -0.14 2.53 4.49
CA PHE A 158 1.07 2.06 5.18
C PHE A 158 1.92 3.25 5.58
N TYR A 159 2.18 3.36 6.87
CA TYR A 159 3.05 4.37 7.47
C TYR A 159 4.42 3.78 7.78
N PHE A 160 5.44 4.61 7.56
CA PHE A 160 6.84 4.34 7.83
C PHE A 160 7.36 5.39 8.85
N PRO A 161 7.37 5.06 10.15
CA PRO A 161 7.67 6.01 11.22
C PRO A 161 9.03 6.69 11.14
N ASP A 162 10.00 6.00 10.55
CA ASP A 162 11.36 6.47 10.37
C ASP A 162 11.48 7.63 9.36
N GLU A 163 10.39 8.09 8.75
CA GLU A 163 10.34 9.26 7.85
C GLU A 163 10.18 10.62 8.57
N LYS A 164 10.37 10.62 9.90
CA LYS A 164 10.81 11.79 10.68
C LYS A 164 9.86 12.99 10.71
N ILE A 165 8.54 12.81 10.62
CA ILE A 165 7.59 13.94 10.75
C ILE A 165 7.83 14.73 12.04
N ILE A 166 8.07 14.04 13.16
CA ILE A 166 8.40 14.67 14.44
C ILE A 166 9.70 15.47 14.35
N GLN A 167 10.78 14.88 13.81
CA GLN A 167 12.06 15.59 13.68
C GLN A 167 11.96 16.79 12.73
N ARG A 168 11.12 16.71 11.68
CA ARG A 168 10.88 17.83 10.75
C ARG A 168 10.08 18.94 11.41
N LEU A 169 9.08 18.61 12.24
CA LEU A 169 8.35 19.59 13.06
C LEU A 169 9.27 20.26 14.09
N GLU A 170 10.13 19.49 14.77
CA GLU A 170 11.13 20.01 15.71
C GLU A 170 12.18 20.90 15.02
N ALA A 171 12.53 20.58 13.78
CA ALA A 171 13.39 21.42 12.94
C ALA A 171 12.71 22.73 12.46
N GLY A 172 11.44 22.95 12.82
CA GLY A 172 10.70 24.19 12.54
C GLY A 172 10.00 24.23 11.18
N MET A 173 9.84 23.09 10.50
CA MET A 173 9.15 23.04 9.22
C MET A 173 7.63 23.18 9.39
N THR A 174 7.01 23.95 8.49
CA THR A 174 5.55 24.09 8.42
C THR A 174 4.88 22.84 7.83
N LYS A 175 3.58 22.66 8.12
CA LYS A 175 2.74 21.62 7.51
C LYS A 175 2.86 21.59 5.98
N GLN A 176 2.75 22.77 5.34
CA GLN A 176 2.84 22.86 3.89
C GLN A 176 4.22 22.43 3.37
N GLU A 177 5.30 22.72 4.09
CA GLU A 177 6.64 22.31 3.69
C GLU A 177 6.86 20.80 3.85
N ILE A 178 6.35 20.20 4.92
CA ILE A 178 6.42 18.74 5.14
C ILE A 178 5.60 18.01 4.06
N ILE A 179 4.38 18.47 3.78
CA ILE A 179 3.54 17.90 2.71
C ILE A 179 4.21 18.13 1.34
N ARG A 180 4.75 19.32 1.06
CA ARG A 180 5.41 19.63 -0.23
C ARG A 180 6.63 18.75 -0.47
N GLN A 181 7.48 18.59 0.55
CA GLN A 181 8.64 17.70 0.44
C GLN A 181 8.23 16.22 0.42
N GLY A 182 6.99 15.92 0.80
CA GLY A 182 6.44 14.59 0.86
C GLY A 182 6.75 13.90 2.17
N VAL A 183 5.72 13.27 2.74
CA VAL A 183 5.88 12.41 3.91
C VAL A 183 6.52 11.09 3.47
N PHE A 184 6.20 10.62 2.27
CA PHE A 184 6.81 9.41 1.68
C PHE A 184 7.45 9.64 0.31
N PHE A 185 7.02 10.66 -0.43
CA PHE A 185 7.42 10.86 -1.82
C PHE A 185 8.08 12.21 -2.02
N LEU A 186 9.41 12.20 -2.17
CA LEU A 186 10.17 13.39 -2.54
C LEU A 186 9.94 13.74 -4.02
N ASN A 187 9.94 15.04 -4.35
CA ASN A 187 9.83 15.58 -5.71
C ASN A 187 8.51 15.25 -6.46
N LYS A 188 7.36 15.27 -5.77
CA LYS A 188 6.04 14.99 -6.39
C LYS A 188 5.69 15.93 -7.54
N GLU A 189 6.28 17.13 -7.59
CA GLU A 189 6.14 18.07 -8.70
C GLU A 189 6.68 17.54 -10.03
N LYS A 190 7.50 16.48 -10.01
CA LYS A 190 8.00 15.79 -11.20
C LYS A 190 7.08 14.64 -11.66
N VAL A 191 6.02 14.36 -10.90
CA VAL A 191 5.03 13.34 -11.23
C VAL A 191 3.88 14.01 -11.99
N SER A 192 3.48 13.41 -13.11
CA SER A 192 2.37 13.92 -13.92
C SER A 192 1.01 13.68 -13.26
N GLU A 193 0.04 14.52 -13.57
CA GLU A 193 -1.36 14.30 -13.17
C GLU A 193 -1.94 13.05 -13.86
N PRO A 194 -2.88 12.32 -13.22
CA PRO A 194 -3.53 12.62 -11.93
C PRO A 194 -2.77 12.11 -10.69
N MET A 195 -1.59 11.50 -10.87
CA MET A 195 -0.86 10.85 -9.77
C MET A 195 -0.29 11.86 -8.78
N SER A 196 0.17 13.02 -9.27
CA SER A 196 0.57 14.13 -8.40
C SER A 196 -0.54 14.51 -7.42
N PHE A 197 -1.80 14.64 -7.86
CA PHE A 197 -2.93 14.89 -6.97
C PHE A 197 -3.11 13.80 -5.91
N PHE A 198 -3.10 12.52 -6.30
CA PHE A 198 -3.24 11.40 -5.37
C PHE A 198 -2.14 11.41 -4.29
N LEU A 199 -0.87 11.58 -4.69
CA LEU A 199 0.25 11.62 -3.76
C LEU A 199 0.15 12.80 -2.79
N ASN A 200 -0.36 13.95 -3.23
CA ASN A 200 -0.58 15.11 -2.37
C ASN A 200 -1.75 14.91 -1.39
N MET A 201 -2.85 14.32 -1.85
CA MET A 201 -3.97 13.93 -0.97
C MET A 201 -3.49 12.91 0.07
N TRP A 202 -2.74 11.89 -0.35
CA TRP A 202 -2.19 10.86 0.52
C TRP A 202 -1.29 11.46 1.60
N ASP A 203 -0.32 12.28 1.23
CA ASP A 203 0.58 12.93 2.19
C ASP A 203 -0.17 13.88 3.13
N THR A 204 -1.25 14.52 2.66
CA THR A 204 -2.10 15.35 3.51
C THR A 204 -2.84 14.50 4.56
N ASN A 205 -3.48 13.41 4.14
CA ASN A 205 -4.16 12.49 5.04
C ASN A 205 -3.19 11.89 6.05
N MET A 206 -2.00 11.52 5.59
CA MET A 206 -0.96 10.97 6.44
C MET A 206 -0.42 12.02 7.40
N TYR A 207 -0.09 13.23 6.95
CA TYR A 207 0.29 14.30 7.87
C TYR A 207 -0.77 14.52 8.96
N ASN A 208 -2.05 14.63 8.59
CA ASN A 208 -3.14 14.86 9.55
C ASN A 208 -3.25 13.72 10.57
N HIS A 209 -3.11 12.48 10.12
CA HIS A 209 -3.09 11.31 11.00
C HIS A 209 -1.93 11.38 12.01
N HIS A 210 -0.71 11.68 11.54
CA HIS A 210 0.45 11.82 12.42
C HIS A 210 0.33 12.99 13.38
N GLU A 211 -0.20 14.12 12.92
CA GLU A 211 -0.48 15.27 13.77
C GLU A 211 -1.47 14.91 14.89
N ALA A 212 -2.50 14.12 14.58
CA ALA A 212 -3.45 13.62 15.58
C ALA A 212 -2.77 12.67 16.57
N LEU A 213 -2.01 11.67 16.09
CA LEU A 213 -1.27 10.75 16.95
C LEU A 213 -0.28 11.48 17.88
N ILE A 214 0.42 12.49 17.38
CA ILE A 214 1.33 13.32 18.17
C ILE A 214 0.56 14.06 19.27
N LYS A 215 -0.60 14.65 18.95
CA LYS A 215 -1.46 15.35 19.92
C LYS A 215 -2.03 14.41 20.99
N GLU A 216 -2.25 13.15 20.64
CA GLU A 216 -2.71 12.10 21.57
C GLU A 216 -1.59 11.52 22.46
N GLY A 217 -0.39 12.10 22.41
CA GLY A 217 0.76 11.71 23.24
C GLY A 217 1.90 11.04 22.46
N GLY A 218 1.80 11.00 21.14
CA GLY A 218 2.84 10.52 20.22
C GLY A 218 3.15 9.04 20.38
N LEU A 219 4.27 8.61 19.79
CA LEU A 219 4.72 7.21 19.83
C LEU A 219 4.80 6.65 21.27
N MET A 220 5.02 7.51 22.27
CA MET A 220 5.10 7.10 23.69
C MET A 220 3.76 6.71 24.31
N ALA A 221 2.64 7.24 23.79
CA ALA A 221 1.31 6.87 24.24
C ALA A 221 0.87 5.51 23.67
N PHE A 222 1.25 5.23 22.42
CA PHE A 222 0.89 4.01 21.71
C PHE A 222 1.90 2.87 21.89
N PHE A 223 3.16 3.19 22.18
CA PHE A 223 4.26 2.24 22.40
C PHE A 223 5.05 2.66 23.66
N PRO A 224 4.46 2.51 24.86
CA PRO A 224 5.09 2.91 26.11
C PRO A 224 6.45 2.24 26.35
N GLU A 225 6.71 1.10 25.70
CA GLU A 225 7.98 0.38 25.68
C GLU A 225 9.14 1.11 24.96
N ILE A 226 8.87 2.15 24.17
CA ILE A 226 9.90 2.96 23.49
C ILE A 226 10.52 4.01 24.44
N LYS A 227 9.83 4.33 25.54
CA LYS A 227 10.22 5.34 26.53
C LYS A 227 11.62 5.13 27.14
N PRO A 228 12.08 3.90 27.40
CA PRO A 228 13.45 3.63 27.83
C PRO A 228 14.50 3.76 26.71
N MET A 229 14.12 3.55 25.44
CA MET A 229 15.05 3.57 24.29
C MET A 229 15.46 4.98 23.87
N LEU A 230 14.58 5.98 24.06
CA LEU A 230 14.88 7.39 23.78
C LEU A 230 15.80 8.06 24.82
N LYS A 231 16.11 7.40 25.95
CA LYS A 231 17.10 7.89 26.92
C LYS A 231 18.55 7.62 26.54
N LEU A 232 18.79 6.97 25.40
CA LEU A 232 20.11 6.60 24.90
C LEU A 232 20.61 7.50 23.75
N PHE A 233 19.87 8.56 23.43
CA PHE A 233 20.26 9.60 22.46
C PHE A 233 20.32 10.96 23.14
#